data_AF-A0A2G2WWS2-F1
#
_entry.id   AF-A0A2G2WWS2-F1
#
_cell.length_a   1.000
_cell.length_b   1.000
_cell.length_c   1.000
_cell.angle_alpha   90.00
_cell.angle_beta   90.00
_cell.angle_gamma   90.00
#
_symmetry.space_group_name_H-M   'P 1'
#
loop_
_entity.id
_entity.type
_entity.pdbx_description
1 polymer ?
#
loop_
_entity_poly.entity_id
_entity_poly.type
_entity_poly.pdbx_seq_one_letter_code
_entity_poly.pdbx_strand_id
1 'polypeptide(L)'
;MEIHLGSNKLSSNIPPSLGNLPDLVSLDLSANNMIGSLPLEIGNLKAITVMDLSMNQLSNEIPREIGGLQNLAYLSLRHNKLQGAIPDSMSNMTSSRDLSIMIDVACALEYLHHGCSSPVIHCDVKPSNVLLDEDMVAHLSDFGISKFLGEDESDLYTKTLATLGYIEPEYGQDGLVSTKCDVYSYGIMLLETFTRRKPNNFEGDLSLKQWVSHSLSEAVMDVIDIHLVTPTGNHLWKDLDVVASIMKVELDCCAESPTRRTNMKDVVGMLQKIKIQLLAF
;
A
#
# COMPACT_ATOMS: atom_id res chain seq x y z
N MET A 1 23.90 -7.43 8.03
CA MET A 1 24.66 -6.83 9.15
C MET A 1 23.72 -5.99 9.99
N GLU A 2 23.90 -5.93 11.30
CA GLU A 2 23.01 -5.18 12.21
C GLU A 2 23.80 -4.37 13.23
N ILE A 3 23.30 -3.19 13.59
CA ILE A 3 23.89 -2.31 14.61
C ILE A 3 22.80 -1.92 15.59
N HIS A 4 22.91 -2.40 16.83
CA HIS A 4 21.98 -2.13 17.93
C HIS A 4 22.68 -1.37 19.05
N LEU A 5 22.50 -0.05 19.08
CA LEU A 5 23.07 0.88 20.05
C LEU A 5 21.99 1.69 20.77
N GLY A 6 20.74 1.22 20.76
CA GLY A 6 19.62 1.84 21.45
C GLY A 6 19.86 1.98 22.97
N SER A 7 19.23 2.96 23.60
CA SER A 7 19.27 3.20 25.05
C SER A 7 20.68 3.41 25.62
N ASN A 8 21.51 4.20 24.93
CA ASN A 8 22.86 4.56 25.37
C ASN A 8 22.97 6.06 25.68
N LYS A 9 24.19 6.55 25.86
CA LYS A 9 24.49 7.98 26.12
C LYS A 9 25.23 8.65 24.95
N LEU A 10 25.11 8.10 23.74
CA LEU A 10 25.80 8.64 22.55
C LEU A 10 25.30 10.05 22.28
N SER A 11 26.22 11.01 22.10
CA SER A 11 25.88 12.44 22.03
C SER A 11 26.49 13.16 20.83
N SER A 12 27.01 12.40 19.86
CA SER A 12 27.59 12.93 18.63
C SER A 12 26.59 12.92 17.48
N ASN A 13 26.95 13.57 16.37
CA ASN A 13 26.20 13.44 15.12
C ASN A 13 26.26 12.00 14.59
N ILE A 14 25.27 11.63 13.79
CA ILE A 14 25.33 10.41 12.97
C ILE A 14 26.41 10.63 11.91
N PRO A 15 27.46 9.79 11.85
CA PRO A 15 28.55 10.01 10.91
C PRO A 15 28.14 9.67 9.47
N PRO A 16 28.50 10.50 8.47
CA PRO A 16 28.27 10.20 7.04
C PRO A 16 28.79 8.83 6.60
N SER A 17 29.88 8.37 7.22
CA SER A 17 30.48 7.06 6.95
C SER A 17 29.54 5.88 7.26
N LEU A 18 28.47 6.09 8.01
CA LEU A 18 27.44 5.08 8.23
C LEU A 18 26.81 4.65 6.89
N GLY A 19 26.66 5.57 5.93
CA GLY A 19 26.16 5.27 4.59
C GLY A 19 27.06 4.37 3.74
N ASN A 20 28.30 4.09 4.18
CA ASN A 20 29.24 3.21 3.48
C ASN A 20 29.10 1.73 3.90
N LEU A 21 27.99 1.37 4.52
CA LEU A 21 27.70 0.02 5.00
C LEU A 21 26.65 -0.65 4.11
N PRO A 22 27.04 -1.24 2.96
CA PRO A 22 26.10 -1.71 1.94
C PRO A 22 25.18 -2.83 2.42
N ASP A 23 25.66 -3.67 3.36
CA ASP A 23 24.97 -4.85 3.87
C ASP A 23 24.26 -4.61 5.21
N LEU A 24 24.11 -3.34 5.64
CA LEU A 24 23.42 -3.01 6.88
C LEU A 24 21.90 -3.17 6.70
N VAL A 25 21.33 -4.11 7.47
CA VAL A 25 19.92 -4.51 7.43
C VAL A 25 19.13 -3.88 8.57
N SER A 26 19.72 -3.75 9.75
CA SER A 26 19.07 -3.15 10.91
C SER A 26 19.96 -2.13 11.60
N LEU A 27 19.40 -0.97 11.92
CA LEU A 27 20.04 0.11 12.66
C LEU A 27 19.11 0.61 13.76
N ASP A 28 19.49 0.37 15.01
CA ASP A 28 18.85 0.95 16.19
C ASP A 28 19.83 1.90 16.89
N LEU A 29 19.56 3.21 16.80
CA LEU A 29 20.24 4.28 17.55
C LEU A 29 19.28 4.98 18.52
N SER A 30 18.13 4.36 18.82
CA SER A 30 17.07 4.97 19.60
C SER A 30 17.50 5.32 21.03
N ALA A 31 16.79 6.24 21.68
CA ALA A 31 17.01 6.58 23.10
C ALA A 31 18.48 6.94 23.43
N ASN A 32 19.03 7.89 22.67
CA ASN A 32 20.38 8.44 22.86
C ASN A 32 20.31 9.98 22.96
N ASN A 33 21.47 10.63 22.98
CA ASN A 33 21.62 12.09 22.98
C ASN A 33 22.15 12.62 21.63
N MET A 34 21.94 11.91 20.52
CA MET A 34 22.53 12.29 19.22
C MET A 34 21.96 13.62 18.73
N ILE A 35 22.81 14.47 18.15
CA ILE A 35 22.49 15.84 17.72
C ILE A 35 22.77 16.03 16.22
N GLY A 36 22.40 17.20 15.69
CA GLY A 36 22.67 17.55 14.29
C GLY A 36 21.65 16.97 13.31
N SER A 37 21.90 17.11 12.01
CA SER A 37 21.04 16.59 10.95
C SER A 37 21.32 15.12 10.63
N LEU A 38 20.34 14.44 10.02
CA LEU A 38 20.61 13.16 9.35
C LEU A 38 21.56 13.39 8.17
N PRO A 39 22.63 12.61 8.02
CA PRO A 39 23.51 12.71 6.85
C PRO A 39 22.78 12.24 5.59
N LEU A 40 23.02 12.93 4.46
CA LEU A 40 22.45 12.56 3.15
C LEU A 40 22.91 11.17 2.69
N GLU A 41 24.09 10.74 3.12
CA GLU A 41 24.65 9.42 2.87
C GLU A 41 23.81 8.28 3.46
N ILE A 42 22.86 8.58 4.36
CA ILE A 42 21.92 7.58 4.86
C ILE A 42 21.17 6.89 3.71
N GLY A 43 20.90 7.61 2.61
CA GLY A 43 20.23 7.08 1.41
C GLY A 43 21.01 5.99 0.65
N ASN A 44 22.28 5.75 1.02
CA ASN A 44 23.12 4.72 0.41
C ASN A 44 22.93 3.33 1.04
N LEU A 45 22.21 3.23 2.17
CA LEU A 45 21.98 1.98 2.89
C LEU A 45 20.94 1.09 2.18
N LYS A 46 21.27 0.56 1.00
CA LYS A 46 20.29 -0.14 0.15
C LYS A 46 19.72 -1.43 0.77
N ALA A 47 20.45 -2.09 1.66
CA ALA A 47 19.97 -3.32 2.32
C ALA A 47 19.12 -3.08 3.57
N ILE A 48 18.92 -1.82 4.02
CA ILE A 48 18.31 -1.56 5.32
C ILE A 48 16.81 -1.79 5.31
N THR A 49 16.32 -2.54 6.29
CA THR A 49 14.91 -2.86 6.51
C THR A 49 14.36 -2.23 7.77
N VAL A 50 15.18 -2.06 8.82
CA VAL A 50 14.76 -1.45 10.08
C VAL A 50 15.70 -0.32 10.44
N MET A 51 15.13 0.87 10.67
CA MET A 51 15.87 2.06 11.12
C MET A 51 15.11 2.77 12.25
N ASP A 52 15.62 2.67 13.48
CA ASP A 52 15.10 3.41 14.63
C ASP A 52 16.11 4.47 15.08
N LEU A 53 15.76 5.74 14.88
CA LEU A 53 16.52 6.91 15.33
C LEU A 53 15.73 7.73 16.37
N SER A 54 14.67 7.14 16.94
CA SER A 54 13.76 7.85 17.84
C SER A 54 14.39 8.21 19.18
N MET A 55 13.76 9.12 19.93
CA MET A 55 14.22 9.55 21.26
C MET A 55 15.68 10.06 21.23
N ASN A 56 15.94 11.04 20.37
CA ASN A 56 17.24 11.70 20.22
C ASN A 56 17.04 13.23 20.13
N GLN A 57 18.09 13.97 19.77
CA GLN A 57 18.04 15.42 19.57
C GLN A 57 18.36 15.83 18.12
N LEU A 58 18.10 14.96 17.15
CA LEU A 58 18.33 15.23 15.73
C LEU A 58 17.47 16.41 15.28
N SER A 59 18.03 17.32 14.49
CA SER A 59 17.44 18.59 14.09
C SER A 59 17.53 18.82 12.59
N ASN A 60 16.93 19.91 12.10
CA ASN A 60 16.82 20.26 10.68
C ASN A 60 15.87 19.31 9.92
N GLU A 61 15.88 19.42 8.59
CA GLU A 61 15.03 18.65 7.68
C GLU A 61 15.50 17.21 7.51
N ILE A 62 14.57 16.32 7.18
CA ILE A 62 14.88 14.96 6.76
C ILE A 62 15.47 15.05 5.34
N PRO A 63 16.64 14.44 5.07
CA PRO A 63 17.22 14.48 3.73
C PRO A 63 16.35 13.69 2.75
N ARG A 64 16.12 14.24 1.54
CA ARG A 64 15.39 13.55 0.46
C ARG A 64 16.05 12.24 0.01
N GLU A 65 17.33 12.07 0.31
CA GLU A 65 18.09 10.86 0.02
C GLU A 65 17.54 9.65 0.80
N ILE A 66 16.79 9.88 1.89
CA ILE A 66 16.09 8.81 2.62
C ILE A 66 15.12 8.04 1.72
N GLY A 67 14.59 8.68 0.67
CA GLY A 67 13.80 8.05 -0.39
C GLY A 67 14.50 6.93 -1.15
N GLY A 68 15.83 6.89 -1.09
CA GLY A 68 16.65 5.86 -1.73
C GLY A 68 16.65 4.51 -1.00
N LEU A 69 16.02 4.40 0.16
CA LEU A 69 16.05 3.21 1.04
C LEU A 69 14.98 2.18 0.64
N GLN A 70 15.11 1.59 -0.54
CA GLN A 70 14.05 0.78 -1.18
C GLN A 70 13.54 -0.42 -0.35
N ASN A 71 14.34 -0.97 0.56
CA ASN A 71 13.97 -2.13 1.38
C ASN A 71 13.46 -1.76 2.79
N LEU A 72 13.34 -0.46 3.10
CA LEU A 72 13.02 0.01 4.44
C LEU A 72 11.58 -0.37 4.84
N ALA A 73 11.49 -1.34 5.76
CA ALA A 73 10.25 -1.84 6.32
C ALA A 73 9.73 -0.97 7.46
N TYR A 74 10.62 -0.46 8.31
CA TYR A 74 10.33 0.32 9.51
C TYR A 74 11.27 1.52 9.65
N LEU A 75 10.69 2.71 9.81
CA LEU A 75 11.42 3.95 10.11
C LEU A 75 10.77 4.67 11.30
N SER A 76 11.55 4.90 12.35
CA SER A 76 11.11 5.71 13.49
C SER A 76 12.04 6.89 13.70
N LEU A 77 11.49 8.10 13.55
CA LEU A 77 12.18 9.38 13.80
C LEU A 77 11.56 10.14 15.00
N ARG A 78 10.65 9.48 15.73
CA ARG A 78 9.82 10.10 16.77
C ARG A 78 10.69 10.70 17.89
N HIS A 79 10.20 11.76 18.54
CA HIS A 79 10.88 12.39 19.68
C HIS A 79 12.31 12.85 19.32
N ASN A 80 12.38 13.65 18.27
CA ASN A 80 13.56 14.42 17.85
C ASN A 80 13.17 15.90 17.70
N LYS A 81 14.11 16.74 17.27
CA LYS A 81 13.94 18.18 16.97
C LYS A 81 13.87 18.46 15.45
N LEU A 82 13.50 17.46 14.66
CA LEU A 82 13.38 17.55 13.20
C LEU A 82 12.27 18.54 12.82
N GLN A 83 12.51 19.30 11.77
CA GLN A 83 11.63 20.37 11.28
C GLN A 83 11.51 20.28 9.76
N GLY A 84 10.55 20.98 9.16
CA GLY A 84 10.31 20.92 7.71
C GLY A 84 9.33 19.82 7.30
N ALA A 85 9.06 19.74 6.00
CA ALA A 85 8.14 18.77 5.44
C ALA A 85 8.76 17.37 5.37
N ILE A 86 7.90 16.35 5.36
CA ILE A 86 8.32 14.99 5.00
C ILE A 86 8.75 15.02 3.53
N PRO A 87 9.97 14.55 3.17
CA PRO A 87 10.44 14.58 1.80
C PRO A 87 9.55 13.76 0.85
N ASP A 88 9.22 14.32 -0.31
CA ASP A 88 8.46 13.70 -1.40
C ASP A 88 8.96 12.28 -1.75
N SER A 89 10.26 12.08 -1.64
CA SER A 89 10.91 10.79 -1.87
C SER A 89 10.41 9.66 -0.95
N MET A 90 9.88 9.99 0.24
CA MET A 90 9.29 9.04 1.19
C MET A 90 7.84 8.68 0.83
N SER A 91 7.11 9.59 0.17
CA SER A 91 5.83 9.28 -0.47
C SER A 91 6.02 8.15 -1.49
N ASN A 92 7.02 8.32 -2.37
CA ASN A 92 7.29 7.38 -3.46
C ASN A 92 7.77 6.00 -2.96
N MET A 93 8.48 5.94 -1.83
CA MET A 93 8.79 4.66 -1.18
C MET A 93 7.55 3.95 -0.67
N THR A 94 6.62 4.72 -0.09
CA THR A 94 5.36 4.19 0.45
C THR A 94 4.46 3.70 -0.67
N SER A 95 4.30 4.47 -1.75
CA SER A 95 3.46 4.12 -2.90
C SER A 95 3.99 2.93 -3.72
N SER A 96 5.31 2.82 -3.91
CA SER A 96 5.94 1.69 -4.61
C SER A 96 5.79 0.37 -3.85
N ARG A 97 5.93 0.43 -2.51
CA ARG A 97 5.72 -0.71 -1.63
C ARG A 97 4.25 -1.13 -1.60
N ASP A 98 3.35 -0.18 -1.37
CA ASP A 98 1.91 -0.42 -1.40
C ASP A 98 1.49 -1.02 -2.76
N LEU A 99 1.99 -0.50 -3.88
CA LEU A 99 1.70 -1.04 -5.20
C LEU A 99 2.22 -2.48 -5.36
N SER A 100 3.40 -2.79 -4.82
CA SER A 100 3.93 -4.16 -4.87
C SER A 100 3.06 -5.13 -4.05
N ILE A 101 2.64 -4.73 -2.86
CA ILE A 101 1.69 -5.50 -2.03
C ILE A 101 0.39 -5.77 -2.79
N MET A 102 -0.17 -4.72 -3.42
CA MET A 102 -1.41 -4.86 -4.20
C MET A 102 -1.22 -5.76 -5.42
N ILE A 103 -0.05 -5.73 -6.09
CA ILE A 103 0.28 -6.63 -7.19
C ILE A 103 0.34 -8.09 -6.72
N ASP A 104 0.96 -8.37 -5.57
CA ASP A 104 1.07 -9.73 -5.04
C ASP A 104 -0.33 -10.30 -4.73
N VAL A 105 -1.19 -9.50 -4.10
CA VAL A 105 -2.59 -9.90 -3.84
C VAL A 105 -3.37 -10.09 -5.15
N ALA A 106 -3.17 -9.22 -6.15
CA ALA A 106 -3.79 -9.38 -7.46
C ALA A 106 -3.35 -10.67 -8.16
N CYS A 107 -2.07 -11.05 -8.05
CA CYS A 107 -1.54 -12.31 -8.59
C CYS A 107 -2.15 -13.52 -7.87
N ALA A 108 -2.31 -13.47 -6.55
CA ALA A 108 -2.97 -14.53 -5.79
C ALA A 108 -4.42 -14.74 -6.25
N LEU A 109 -5.19 -13.66 -6.41
CA LEU A 109 -6.56 -13.73 -6.90
C LEU A 109 -6.63 -14.18 -8.37
N GLU A 110 -5.70 -13.74 -9.22
CA GLU A 110 -5.60 -14.21 -10.60
C GLU A 110 -5.41 -15.73 -10.66
N TYR A 111 -4.51 -16.26 -9.84
CA TYR A 111 -4.26 -17.69 -9.72
C TYR A 111 -5.50 -18.46 -9.23
N LEU A 112 -6.20 -17.95 -8.22
CA LEU A 112 -7.43 -18.57 -7.71
C LEU A 112 -8.54 -18.60 -8.77
N HIS A 113 -8.68 -17.53 -9.55
CA HIS A 113 -9.76 -17.37 -10.52
C HIS A 113 -9.49 -18.07 -11.86
N HIS A 114 -8.23 -18.13 -12.30
CA HIS A 114 -7.86 -18.56 -13.66
C HIS A 114 -6.78 -19.65 -13.71
N GLY A 115 -6.01 -19.83 -12.63
CA GLY A 115 -4.94 -20.83 -12.54
C GLY A 115 -5.42 -22.21 -12.10
N CYS A 116 -6.57 -22.27 -11.42
CA CYS A 116 -7.16 -23.51 -10.92
C CYS A 116 -8.13 -24.14 -11.95
N SER A 117 -8.28 -25.47 -11.94
CA SER A 117 -9.21 -26.18 -12.85
C SER A 117 -10.68 -25.84 -12.58
N SER A 118 -11.01 -25.53 -11.33
CA SER A 118 -12.27 -24.94 -10.88
C SER A 118 -11.93 -23.61 -10.20
N PRO A 119 -12.52 -22.48 -10.62
CA PRO A 119 -12.26 -21.18 -10.00
C PRO A 119 -12.57 -21.20 -8.50
N VAL A 120 -11.66 -20.64 -7.71
CA VAL A 120 -11.83 -20.44 -6.26
C VAL A 120 -12.17 -18.98 -6.00
N ILE A 121 -13.25 -18.72 -5.29
CA ILE A 121 -13.68 -17.39 -4.88
C ILE A 121 -13.33 -17.23 -3.40
N HIS A 122 -12.53 -16.22 -3.07
CA HIS A 122 -12.05 -15.97 -1.71
C HIS A 122 -13.19 -15.56 -0.76
N CYS A 123 -14.09 -14.69 -1.23
CA CYS A 123 -15.27 -14.15 -0.55
C CYS A 123 -15.00 -13.16 0.60
N ASP A 124 -13.76 -13.04 1.09
CA ASP A 124 -13.39 -12.09 2.17
C ASP A 124 -12.07 -11.34 1.89
N VAL A 125 -11.94 -10.73 0.72
CA VAL A 125 -10.72 -9.96 0.38
C VAL A 125 -10.74 -8.62 1.14
N LYS A 126 -9.76 -8.40 2.01
CA LYS A 126 -9.59 -7.16 2.81
C LYS A 126 -8.16 -7.08 3.38
N PRO A 127 -7.68 -5.90 3.82
CA PRO A 127 -6.31 -5.74 4.30
C PRO A 127 -5.92 -6.67 5.46
N SER A 128 -6.83 -6.98 6.40
CA SER A 128 -6.52 -7.86 7.53
C SER A 128 -6.27 -9.32 7.14
N ASN A 129 -6.64 -9.70 5.91
CA ASN A 129 -6.47 -11.05 5.38
C ASN A 129 -5.23 -11.10 4.46
N VAL A 130 -4.43 -10.04 4.39
CA VAL A 130 -3.15 -10.00 3.68
C VAL A 130 -2.01 -10.06 4.70
N LEU A 131 -1.18 -11.10 4.61
CA LEU A 131 0.01 -11.28 5.43
C LEU A 131 1.25 -10.84 4.65
N LEU A 132 2.24 -10.33 5.36
CA LEU A 132 3.54 -9.95 4.78
C LEU A 132 4.62 -10.84 5.37
N ASP A 133 5.47 -11.40 4.52
CA ASP A 133 6.63 -12.18 4.96
C ASP A 133 7.87 -11.30 5.24
N GLU A 134 8.99 -11.96 5.54
CA GLU A 134 10.26 -11.29 5.85
C GLU A 134 10.82 -10.48 4.66
N ASP A 135 10.47 -10.86 3.44
CA ASP A 135 10.87 -10.21 2.19
C ASP A 135 9.84 -9.19 1.69
N MET A 136 8.83 -8.88 2.53
CA MET A 136 7.76 -7.94 2.20
C MET A 136 6.85 -8.37 1.04
N VAL A 137 6.81 -9.67 0.73
CA VAL A 137 5.89 -10.25 -0.24
C VAL A 137 4.53 -10.46 0.43
N ALA A 138 3.47 -10.07 -0.26
CA ALA A 138 2.12 -10.22 0.26
C ALA A 138 1.50 -11.59 -0.07
N HIS A 139 0.91 -12.20 0.94
CA HIS A 139 0.23 -13.50 0.86
C HIS A 139 -1.22 -13.36 1.29
N LEU A 140 -2.14 -13.73 0.41
CA LEU A 140 -3.57 -13.76 0.74
C LEU A 140 -3.87 -14.95 1.67
N SER A 141 -4.66 -14.71 2.71
CA SER A 141 -4.95 -15.66 3.79
C SER A 141 -6.43 -15.67 4.17
N ASP A 142 -6.82 -16.58 5.07
CA ASP A 142 -8.19 -16.74 5.59
C ASP A 142 -9.23 -17.18 4.54
N PHE A 143 -9.07 -18.42 4.06
CA PHE A 143 -9.99 -19.08 3.12
C PHE A 143 -11.22 -19.71 3.79
N GLY A 144 -11.54 -19.32 5.04
CA GLY A 144 -12.57 -19.96 5.85
C GLY A 144 -13.98 -19.91 5.25
N ILE A 145 -14.24 -18.96 4.35
CA ILE A 145 -15.51 -18.81 3.63
C ILE A 145 -15.38 -18.90 2.10
N SER A 146 -14.24 -19.39 1.60
CA SER A 146 -13.99 -19.50 0.16
C SER A 146 -14.83 -20.59 -0.49
N LYS A 147 -15.11 -20.43 -1.79
CA LYS A 147 -15.98 -21.32 -2.55
C LYS A 147 -15.34 -21.79 -3.84
N PHE A 148 -15.65 -23.02 -4.26
CA PHE A 148 -15.27 -23.55 -5.56
C PHE A 148 -16.44 -23.36 -6.53
N LEU A 149 -16.15 -22.91 -7.75
CA LEU A 149 -17.15 -22.81 -8.81
C LEU A 149 -17.19 -24.15 -9.57
N GLY A 150 -18.08 -25.07 -9.19
CA GLY A 150 -18.19 -26.41 -9.80
C GLY A 150 -19.56 -27.11 -9.58
N GLU A 151 -20.11 -27.62 -10.70
CA GLU A 151 -21.30 -28.46 -10.99
C GLU A 151 -22.63 -28.28 -10.21
N ASP A 152 -22.62 -27.99 -8.92
CA ASP A 152 -23.85 -27.85 -8.12
C ASP A 152 -24.20 -26.37 -7.88
N GLU A 153 -25.31 -25.91 -8.47
CA GLU A 153 -25.82 -24.52 -8.32
C GLU A 153 -26.13 -24.14 -6.85
N SER A 154 -26.23 -25.10 -5.93
CA SER A 154 -26.48 -24.85 -4.50
C SER A 154 -25.35 -24.12 -3.80
N ASP A 155 -24.12 -24.22 -4.29
CA ASP A 155 -22.96 -23.54 -3.71
C ASP A 155 -22.84 -22.08 -4.16
N LEU A 156 -23.64 -21.64 -5.14
CA LEU A 156 -23.61 -20.26 -5.65
C LEU A 156 -24.41 -19.28 -4.79
N TYR A 157 -25.19 -19.75 -3.81
CA TYR A 157 -26.02 -18.91 -2.95
C TYR A 157 -25.57 -18.99 -1.47
N THR A 158 -25.52 -17.87 -0.75
CA THR A 158 -25.07 -17.87 0.66
C THR A 158 -25.78 -16.84 1.54
N LYS A 159 -26.00 -17.23 2.81
CA LYS A 159 -26.45 -16.35 3.92
C LYS A 159 -25.28 -15.74 4.71
N THR A 160 -24.05 -16.21 4.49
CA THR A 160 -22.86 -15.75 5.20
C THR A 160 -22.45 -14.39 4.64
N LEU A 161 -22.51 -13.38 5.51
CA LEU A 161 -22.19 -12.00 5.19
C LEU A 161 -20.66 -11.84 5.07
N ALA A 162 -20.20 -11.35 3.93
CA ALA A 162 -18.84 -10.82 3.79
C ALA A 162 -18.66 -9.54 4.64
N THR A 163 -17.44 -9.00 4.71
CA THR A 163 -17.11 -7.88 5.59
C THR A 163 -17.76 -6.56 5.12
N LEU A 164 -18.57 -5.92 6.00
CA LEU A 164 -19.18 -4.60 5.77
C LEU A 164 -18.14 -3.57 5.29
N GLY A 165 -18.40 -2.96 4.13
CA GLY A 165 -17.50 -2.02 3.45
C GLY A 165 -16.83 -2.58 2.19
N TYR A 166 -16.66 -3.91 2.10
CA TYR A 166 -16.09 -4.59 0.92
C TYR A 166 -17.14 -5.45 0.18
N ILE A 167 -18.35 -5.54 0.73
CA ILE A 167 -19.49 -6.22 0.11
C ILE A 167 -19.90 -5.45 -1.15
N GLU A 168 -19.97 -6.15 -2.28
CA GLU A 168 -20.52 -5.58 -3.52
C GLU A 168 -22.02 -5.26 -3.36
N PRO A 169 -22.53 -4.18 -3.98
CA PRO A 169 -23.89 -3.69 -3.72
C PRO A 169 -25.01 -4.71 -4.05
N GLU A 170 -24.76 -5.59 -5.01
CA GLU A 170 -25.72 -6.58 -5.53
C GLU A 170 -25.71 -7.93 -4.81
N TYR A 171 -24.61 -8.28 -4.13
CA TYR A 171 -24.50 -9.48 -3.29
C TYR A 171 -25.47 -9.45 -2.12
N GLY A 172 -25.80 -8.24 -1.64
CA GLY A 172 -26.83 -8.03 -0.62
C GLY A 172 -28.26 -8.32 -1.09
N GLN A 173 -28.52 -8.40 -2.41
CA GLN A 173 -29.85 -8.58 -2.99
C GLN A 173 -30.07 -9.99 -3.57
N ASP A 174 -29.12 -10.51 -4.36
CA ASP A 174 -29.31 -11.76 -5.10
C ASP A 174 -28.54 -12.97 -4.52
N GLY A 175 -27.56 -12.72 -3.64
CA GLY A 175 -26.78 -13.75 -2.93
C GLY A 175 -25.89 -14.64 -3.81
N LEU A 176 -25.74 -14.30 -5.10
CA LEU A 176 -24.97 -15.05 -6.09
C LEU A 176 -23.47 -14.79 -5.95
N VAL A 177 -22.67 -15.84 -5.72
CA VAL A 177 -21.21 -15.73 -5.60
C VAL A 177 -20.54 -15.89 -6.96
N SER A 178 -19.63 -14.98 -7.30
CA SER A 178 -18.79 -15.08 -8.49
C SER A 178 -17.38 -14.57 -8.21
N THR A 179 -16.44 -14.83 -9.11
CA THR A 179 -15.10 -14.24 -9.04
C THR A 179 -15.13 -12.71 -9.04
N LYS A 180 -16.23 -12.09 -9.51
CA LYS A 180 -16.41 -10.63 -9.52
C LYS A 180 -16.64 -10.03 -8.13
N CYS A 181 -17.01 -10.84 -7.14
CA CYS A 181 -17.11 -10.42 -5.75
C CYS A 181 -15.72 -10.06 -5.21
N ASP A 182 -14.74 -10.95 -5.43
CA ASP A 182 -13.35 -10.71 -5.05
C ASP A 182 -12.75 -9.52 -5.79
N VAL A 183 -13.07 -9.34 -7.08
CA VAL A 183 -12.62 -8.16 -7.86
C VAL A 183 -13.12 -6.87 -7.21
N TYR A 184 -14.39 -6.81 -6.82
CA TYR A 184 -14.95 -5.62 -6.16
C TYR A 184 -14.25 -5.36 -4.82
N SER A 185 -14.13 -6.39 -3.97
CA SER A 185 -13.44 -6.29 -2.68
C SER A 185 -11.98 -5.85 -2.84
N TYR A 186 -11.28 -6.37 -3.85
CA TYR A 186 -9.93 -5.95 -4.23
C TYR A 186 -9.88 -4.47 -4.63
N GLY A 187 -10.85 -3.99 -5.42
CA GLY A 187 -10.95 -2.57 -5.78
C GLY A 187 -11.09 -1.65 -4.56
N ILE A 188 -11.93 -2.03 -3.59
CA ILE A 188 -12.07 -1.28 -2.32
C ILE A 188 -10.78 -1.30 -1.50
N MET A 189 -10.08 -2.45 -1.44
CA MET A 189 -8.79 -2.55 -0.75
C MET A 189 -7.70 -1.70 -1.42
N LEU A 190 -7.66 -1.68 -2.77
CA LEU A 190 -6.78 -0.80 -3.54
C LEU A 190 -7.08 0.66 -3.18
N LEU A 191 -8.36 1.01 -3.09
CA LEU A 191 -8.80 2.36 -2.77
C LEU A 191 -8.42 2.78 -1.34
N GLU A 192 -8.67 1.94 -0.34
CA GLU A 192 -8.26 2.18 1.04
C GLU A 192 -6.74 2.35 1.16
N THR A 193 -5.98 1.53 0.44
CA THR A 193 -4.51 1.56 0.46
C THR A 193 -3.98 2.90 -0.01
N PHE A 194 -4.51 3.44 -1.11
CA PHE A 194 -4.03 4.68 -1.71
C PHE A 194 -4.77 5.94 -1.25
N THR A 195 -5.93 5.83 -0.60
CA THR A 195 -6.58 6.99 0.04
C THR A 195 -6.26 7.09 1.53
N ARG A 196 -5.72 6.01 2.13
CA ARG A 196 -5.53 5.85 3.58
C ARG A 196 -6.82 6.05 4.39
N ARG A 197 -7.98 5.89 3.76
CA ARG A 197 -9.31 6.03 4.38
C ARG A 197 -10.02 4.69 4.41
N LYS A 198 -10.60 4.37 5.57
CA LYS A 198 -11.41 3.16 5.72
C LYS A 198 -12.72 3.29 4.93
N PRO A 199 -13.24 2.19 4.34
CA PRO A 199 -14.48 2.20 3.59
C PRO A 199 -15.71 2.67 4.40
N ASN A 200 -15.66 2.49 5.71
CA ASN A 200 -16.78 2.72 6.63
C ASN A 200 -16.71 4.06 7.40
N ASN A 201 -15.73 4.92 7.11
CA ASN A 201 -15.48 6.16 7.87
C ASN A 201 -16.18 7.41 7.29
N PHE A 202 -17.19 7.25 6.43
CA PHE A 202 -17.89 8.37 5.79
C PHE A 202 -19.13 8.78 6.59
N GLU A 203 -19.29 10.09 6.85
CA GLU A 203 -20.50 10.64 7.45
C GLU A 203 -21.61 10.77 6.38
N GLY A 204 -22.76 10.12 6.60
CA GLY A 204 -23.91 10.10 5.68
C GLY A 204 -24.03 8.81 4.84
N ASP A 205 -24.96 8.77 3.88
CA ASP A 205 -25.19 7.63 2.96
C ASP A 205 -24.11 7.51 1.85
N LEU A 206 -23.02 8.28 1.94
CA LEU A 206 -21.95 8.30 0.94
C LEU A 206 -20.95 7.18 1.21
N SER A 207 -20.86 6.22 0.30
CA SER A 207 -19.79 5.22 0.28
C SER A 207 -18.45 5.83 -0.15
N LEU A 208 -17.32 5.23 0.26
CA LEU A 208 -15.96 5.60 -0.16
C LEU A 208 -15.85 5.73 -1.70
N LYS A 209 -16.46 4.79 -2.43
CA LYS A 209 -16.54 4.80 -3.90
C LYS A 209 -17.28 6.02 -4.44
N GLN A 210 -18.45 6.36 -3.88
CA GLN A 210 -19.20 7.54 -4.31
C GLN A 210 -18.42 8.81 -4.02
N TRP A 211 -17.75 8.91 -2.87
CA TRP A 211 -16.90 10.05 -2.56
C TRP A 211 -15.79 10.23 -3.61
N VAL A 212 -15.06 9.16 -3.93
CA VAL A 212 -13.98 9.17 -4.94
C VAL A 212 -14.51 9.56 -6.32
N SER A 213 -15.64 9.00 -6.75
CA SER A 213 -16.24 9.33 -8.05
C SER A 213 -16.68 10.79 -8.15
N HIS A 214 -17.19 11.38 -7.07
CA HIS A 214 -17.56 12.81 -7.07
C HIS A 214 -16.31 13.69 -7.05
N SER A 215 -15.32 13.36 -6.24
CA SER A 215 -14.10 14.13 -6.12
C SER A 215 -13.18 14.02 -7.34
N LEU A 216 -13.24 12.94 -8.13
CA LEU A 216 -12.59 12.85 -9.46
C LEU A 216 -13.18 13.85 -10.47
N SER A 217 -14.42 14.29 -10.29
CA SER A 217 -15.07 15.28 -11.17
C SER A 217 -14.73 16.73 -10.81
N GLU A 218 -14.31 16.99 -9.56
CA GLU A 218 -14.12 18.35 -9.04
C GLU A 218 -12.67 18.67 -8.61
N ALA A 219 -11.90 17.72 -8.06
CA ALA A 219 -10.48 17.86 -7.73
C ALA A 219 -9.82 16.53 -7.30
N VAL A 220 -8.96 15.97 -8.16
CA VAL A 220 -8.15 14.77 -7.89
C VAL A 220 -7.31 14.91 -6.60
N MET A 221 -6.87 16.12 -6.26
CA MET A 221 -6.07 16.40 -5.05
C MET A 221 -6.84 16.27 -3.74
N ASP A 222 -8.18 16.30 -3.74
CA ASP A 222 -8.98 16.14 -2.51
C ASP A 222 -9.19 14.66 -2.14
N VAL A 223 -8.95 13.75 -3.08
CA VAL A 223 -9.10 12.29 -2.93
C VAL A 223 -7.83 11.62 -2.44
N ILE A 224 -6.71 12.10 -2.95
CA ILE A 224 -5.41 11.51 -2.74
C ILE A 224 -4.88 11.97 -1.39
N ASP A 225 -4.21 11.09 -0.66
CA ASP A 225 -3.45 11.51 0.52
C ASP A 225 -2.49 12.65 0.09
N ILE A 226 -2.48 13.76 0.82
CA ILE A 226 -1.51 14.85 0.61
C ILE A 226 -0.06 14.36 0.75
N HIS A 227 0.13 13.18 1.37
CA HIS A 227 1.38 12.47 1.46
C HIS A 227 1.69 11.56 0.26
N LEU A 228 0.77 11.37 -0.69
CA LEU A 228 0.98 10.67 -1.97
C LEU A 228 1.39 11.65 -3.09
N VAL A 229 0.94 12.91 -3.03
CA VAL A 229 1.24 13.95 -4.01
C VAL A 229 1.66 15.23 -3.27
N THR A 230 2.95 15.52 -3.27
CA THR A 230 3.49 16.75 -2.67
C THR A 230 3.53 17.86 -3.73
N PRO A 231 3.01 19.08 -3.46
CA PRO A 231 2.75 20.08 -4.51
C PRO A 231 3.99 20.77 -5.11
N THR A 232 5.21 20.32 -4.84
CA THR A 232 6.42 21.13 -5.08
C THR A 232 7.58 20.32 -5.67
N GLY A 233 7.39 19.80 -6.89
CA GLY A 233 8.49 19.17 -7.65
C GLY A 233 8.19 19.02 -9.15
N ASN A 234 9.26 18.92 -9.95
CA ASN A 234 9.21 18.65 -11.40
C ASN A 234 8.59 17.27 -11.77
N HIS A 235 8.10 16.52 -10.77
CA HIS A 235 7.52 15.17 -10.89
C HIS A 235 6.01 15.13 -10.58
N LEU A 236 5.40 16.25 -10.19
CA LEU A 236 3.98 16.34 -9.82
C LEU A 236 3.04 15.68 -10.85
N TRP A 237 3.26 15.94 -12.13
CA TRP A 237 2.45 15.38 -13.21
C TRP A 237 2.58 13.86 -13.34
N LYS A 238 3.74 13.30 -12.99
CA LYS A 238 3.97 11.85 -13.04
C LYS A 238 3.34 11.14 -11.85
N ASP A 239 3.47 11.71 -10.66
CA ASP A 239 2.82 11.18 -9.46
C ASP A 239 1.29 11.22 -9.63
N LEU A 240 0.77 12.29 -10.24
CA LEU A 240 -0.64 12.38 -10.65
C LEU A 240 -1.02 11.33 -11.72
N ASP A 241 -0.17 11.07 -12.73
CA ASP A 241 -0.44 10.05 -13.75
C ASP A 241 -0.49 8.62 -13.17
N VAL A 242 0.43 8.31 -12.25
CA VAL A 242 0.46 7.03 -11.53
C VAL A 242 -0.82 6.88 -10.71
N VAL A 243 -1.18 7.90 -9.93
CA VAL A 243 -2.37 7.84 -9.10
C VAL A 243 -3.64 7.78 -9.94
N ALA A 244 -3.73 8.54 -11.03
CA ALA A 244 -4.85 8.46 -11.97
C ALA A 244 -4.97 7.06 -12.59
N SER A 245 -3.83 6.41 -12.88
CA SER A 245 -3.80 5.05 -13.40
C SER A 245 -4.28 4.03 -12.35
N ILE A 246 -3.89 4.20 -11.08
CA ILE A 246 -4.38 3.37 -9.97
C ILE A 246 -5.89 3.56 -9.76
N MET A 247 -6.38 4.81 -9.77
CA MET A 247 -7.81 5.13 -9.67
C MET A 247 -8.60 4.52 -10.81
N LYS A 248 -8.05 4.49 -12.03
CA LYS A 248 -8.71 3.83 -13.15
C LYS A 248 -8.89 2.33 -12.91
N VAL A 249 -7.85 1.65 -12.41
CA VAL A 249 -7.94 0.23 -12.03
C VAL A 249 -9.00 0.03 -10.95
N GLU A 250 -9.06 0.91 -9.97
CA GLU A 250 -10.08 0.90 -8.91
C GLU A 250 -11.50 1.01 -9.47
N LEU A 251 -11.79 2.03 -10.28
CA LEU A 251 -13.10 2.22 -10.90
C LEU A 251 -13.52 1.01 -11.75
N ASP A 252 -12.58 0.45 -12.51
CA ASP A 252 -12.81 -0.73 -13.33
C ASP A 252 -13.09 -1.98 -12.48
N CYS A 253 -12.50 -2.10 -11.28
CA CYS A 253 -12.79 -3.18 -10.33
C CYS A 253 -14.12 -2.96 -9.59
N CYS A 254 -14.46 -1.71 -9.30
CA CYS A 254 -15.62 -1.32 -8.49
C CYS A 254 -16.88 -1.05 -9.31
N ALA A 255 -16.90 -1.36 -10.62
CA ALA A 255 -18.06 -1.14 -11.48
C ALA A 255 -19.35 -1.74 -10.88
N GLU A 256 -20.48 -1.05 -11.01
CA GLU A 256 -21.74 -1.48 -10.38
C GLU A 256 -22.18 -2.86 -10.89
N SER A 257 -22.15 -3.06 -12.20
CA SER A 257 -22.46 -4.36 -12.80
C SER A 257 -21.23 -5.29 -12.78
N PRO A 258 -21.37 -6.57 -12.40
CA PRO A 258 -20.26 -7.51 -12.29
C PRO A 258 -19.71 -7.88 -13.68
N THR A 259 -20.57 -7.85 -14.70
CA THR A 259 -20.18 -8.04 -16.10
C THR A 259 -19.25 -6.94 -16.63
N ARG A 260 -19.29 -5.74 -16.04
CA ARG A 260 -18.43 -4.61 -16.41
C ARG A 260 -17.14 -4.55 -15.64
N ARG A 261 -17.02 -5.31 -14.54
CA ARG A 261 -15.79 -5.34 -13.75
C ARG A 261 -14.69 -6.01 -14.53
N THR A 262 -13.48 -5.47 -14.47
CA THR A 262 -12.30 -6.10 -15.05
C THR A 262 -12.01 -7.46 -14.39
N ASN A 263 -11.32 -8.39 -15.06
CA ASN A 263 -10.90 -9.66 -14.46
C ASN A 263 -9.50 -9.52 -13.83
N MET A 264 -9.15 -10.39 -12.89
CA MET A 264 -7.87 -10.26 -12.16
C MET A 264 -6.63 -10.40 -13.05
N LYS A 265 -6.70 -11.12 -14.17
CA LYS A 265 -5.59 -11.21 -15.13
C LYS A 265 -5.27 -9.86 -15.77
N ASP A 266 -6.31 -9.12 -16.18
CA ASP A 266 -6.14 -7.77 -16.72
C ASP A 266 -5.73 -6.78 -15.62
N VAL A 267 -6.26 -6.91 -14.40
CA VAL A 267 -5.83 -6.09 -13.23
C VAL A 267 -4.33 -6.23 -12.98
N VAL A 268 -3.81 -7.46 -12.92
CA VAL A 268 -2.36 -7.72 -12.76
C VAL A 268 -1.57 -7.02 -13.87
N GLY A 269 -1.98 -7.17 -15.13
CA GLY A 269 -1.32 -6.53 -16.26
C GLY A 269 -1.33 -5.00 -16.21
N MET A 270 -2.40 -4.39 -15.70
CA MET A 270 -2.48 -2.93 -15.51
C MET A 270 -1.55 -2.46 -14.38
N LEU A 271 -1.57 -3.11 -13.22
CA LEU A 271 -0.74 -2.73 -12.08
C LEU A 271 0.76 -2.92 -12.37
N GLN A 272 1.13 -3.99 -13.09
CA GLN A 272 2.51 -4.19 -13.55
C GLN A 272 2.97 -3.07 -14.48
N LYS A 273 2.11 -2.57 -15.38
CA LYS A 273 2.42 -1.41 -16.22
C LYS A 273 2.65 -0.15 -15.38
N ILE A 274 1.82 0.08 -14.38
CA ILE A 274 1.96 1.20 -13.44
C ILE A 274 3.29 1.09 -12.66
N LYS A 275 3.64 -0.12 -12.20
CA LYS A 275 4.93 -0.38 -11.53
C LYS A 275 6.12 -0.08 -12.45
N ILE A 276 6.05 -0.48 -13.72
CA ILE A 276 7.10 -0.15 -14.70
C ILE A 276 7.20 1.36 -14.90
N GLN A 277 6.07 2.08 -14.97
CA GLN A 277 6.07 3.55 -15.09
C GLN A 277 6.72 4.24 -13.88
N LEU A 278 6.48 3.72 -12.68
CA LEU A 278 7.12 4.17 -11.44
C LEU A 278 8.62 3.87 -11.41
N LEU A 279 9.06 2.70 -11.89
CA LEU A 279 10.46 2.25 -11.86
C LEU A 279 11.33 2.77 -13.01
N ALA A 280 10.73 3.32 -14.07
CA ALA A 280 11.45 3.74 -15.27
C ALA A 280 12.36 4.97 -15.08
N PHE A 281 12.49 5.52 -13.87
CA PHE A 281 13.24 6.75 -13.60
C PHE A 281 13.94 6.75 -12.22
#